data_AF-A0A519X7A9-F1
#
_entry.id   AF-A0A519X7A9-F1
#
_cell.length_a   1.000
_cell.length_b   1.000
_cell.length_c   1.000
_cell.angle_alpha   90.00
_cell.angle_beta   90.00
_cell.angle_gamma   90.00
#
_symmetry.space_group_name_H-M   'P 1'
#
loop_
_entity.id
_entity.type
_entity.pdbx_description
1 polymer ?
#
loop_
_entity_poly.entity_id
_entity_poly.type
_entity_poly.pdbx_seq_one_letter_code
_entity_poly.pdbx_strand_id
1 'polypeptide(L)'
;MKNIFLLFMAASIYLPVNAQQVKTDSSMSANRIVGVWQTSDQKAQITIIRQDSLYQGKLSNATLSLNKTINLSLPTGLLGIYILRDLKFNGDDRWDGMIFDPESKNTYKCFVKLDNDGKMKVRGYKGISLFGKSQYWNRLK
;
A
#
# COMPACT_ATOMS: atom_id res chain seq x y z
N MET A 1 25.39 77.82 16.73
CA MET A 1 24.36 77.52 17.75
C MET A 1 23.62 76.26 17.34
N LYS A 2 23.63 75.28 18.24
CA LYS A 2 22.64 74.21 18.50
C LYS A 2 22.34 73.24 17.34
N ASN A 3 22.89 72.02 17.36
CA ASN A 3 22.45 70.85 18.15
C ASN A 3 21.03 70.42 17.75
N ILE A 4 20.83 69.19 17.24
CA ILE A 4 20.55 68.03 18.10
C ILE A 4 20.43 66.74 17.26
N PHE A 5 21.02 65.71 17.82
CA PHE A 5 21.02 64.30 17.42
C PHE A 5 19.68 63.69 17.85
N LEU A 6 18.91 63.06 16.96
CA LEU A 6 17.72 62.30 17.36
C LEU A 6 17.63 60.99 16.58
N LEU A 7 17.82 59.91 17.34
CA LEU A 7 17.73 58.51 16.96
C LEU A 7 16.39 58.21 16.28
N PHE A 8 16.43 57.59 15.10
CA PHE A 8 15.31 56.78 14.64
C PHE A 8 15.56 55.32 15.01
N MET A 9 14.77 54.89 15.98
CA MET A 9 14.63 53.56 16.54
C MET A 9 14.40 52.53 15.42
N ALA A 10 15.31 51.57 15.27
CA ALA A 10 15.10 50.43 14.39
C ALA A 10 13.97 49.56 14.97
N ALA A 11 12.75 49.72 14.46
CA ALA A 11 11.65 48.82 14.73
C ALA A 11 11.89 47.52 13.96
N SER A 12 12.55 46.55 14.62
CA SER A 12 12.63 45.18 14.11
C SER A 12 11.24 44.57 14.06
N ILE A 13 10.65 44.55 12.86
CA ILE A 13 9.38 43.86 12.59
C ILE A 13 9.66 42.36 12.64
N TYR A 14 9.34 41.71 13.77
CA TYR A 14 9.29 40.26 13.85
C TYR A 14 8.01 39.78 13.16
N LEU A 15 8.12 39.39 11.88
CA LEU A 15 7.06 38.61 11.24
C LEU A 15 7.11 37.19 11.83
N PRO A 16 6.02 36.66 12.42
CA PRO A 16 5.98 35.23 12.68
C PRO A 16 6.02 34.52 11.33
N VAL A 17 7.13 33.84 11.04
CA VAL A 17 7.18 32.84 9.99
C VAL A 17 6.14 31.79 10.40
N ASN A 18 4.95 31.88 9.79
CA ASN A 18 3.96 30.83 9.89
C ASN A 18 4.58 29.62 9.19
N ALA A 19 5.17 28.73 9.99
CA ALA A 19 5.56 27.41 9.55
C ALA A 19 4.28 26.69 9.10
N GLN A 20 3.99 26.76 7.81
CA GLN A 20 2.99 25.92 7.20
C GLN A 20 3.49 24.49 7.39
N GLN A 21 2.85 23.76 8.30
CA GLN A 21 3.07 22.33 8.44
C GLN A 21 2.78 21.70 7.09
N VAL A 22 3.82 21.22 6.39
CA VAL A 22 3.69 20.41 5.19
C VAL A 22 2.97 19.14 5.62
N LYS A 23 1.65 19.09 5.43
CA LYS A 23 0.89 17.85 5.49
C LYS A 23 1.39 17.02 4.31
N THR A 24 2.38 16.15 4.55
CA THR A 24 2.75 15.11 3.60
C THR A 24 1.47 14.43 3.15
N ASP A 25 1.20 14.55 1.86
CA ASP A 25 -0.07 14.19 1.24
C ASP A 25 -0.31 12.70 1.51
N SER A 26 -1.20 12.40 2.46
CA SER A 26 -1.52 11.02 2.85
C SER A 26 -1.99 10.19 1.66
N SER A 27 -2.48 10.86 0.62
CA SER A 27 -2.81 10.29 -0.68
C SER A 27 -1.59 9.70 -1.42
N MET A 28 -0.44 10.36 -1.39
CA MET A 28 0.80 9.90 -2.03
C MET A 28 1.35 8.66 -1.32
N SER A 29 1.35 8.66 0.01
CA SER A 29 1.74 7.51 0.83
C SER A 29 0.76 6.34 0.68
N ALA A 30 -0.54 6.62 0.58
CA ALA A 30 -1.58 5.62 0.41
C ALA A 30 -1.54 4.92 -0.97
N ASN A 31 -1.10 5.63 -2.01
CA ASN A 31 -0.99 5.09 -3.36
C ASN A 31 0.23 4.19 -3.58
N ARG A 32 1.14 4.06 -2.60
CA ARG A 32 2.39 3.28 -2.75
C ARG A 32 2.18 1.78 -2.97
N ILE A 33 0.98 1.26 -2.76
CA ILE A 33 0.64 -0.14 -3.08
C ILE A 33 0.12 -0.34 -4.51
N VAL A 34 -0.26 0.73 -5.23
CA VAL A 34 -0.76 0.64 -6.60
C VAL A 34 0.34 0.12 -7.54
N GLY A 35 -0.01 -0.81 -8.43
CA GLY A 35 0.91 -1.44 -9.38
C GLY A 35 0.83 -2.97 -9.39
N VAL A 36 1.79 -3.62 -10.06
CA VAL A 36 1.81 -5.08 -10.23
C VAL A 36 2.77 -5.71 -9.23
N TRP A 37 2.30 -6.75 -8.56
CA TRP A 37 3.02 -7.48 -7.50
C TRP A 37 3.08 -8.97 -7.82
N GLN A 38 4.25 -9.57 -7.64
CA GLN A 38 4.51 -11.00 -7.82
C GLN A 38 4.62 -11.69 -6.46
N THR A 39 3.88 -12.77 -6.25
CA THR A 39 4.05 -13.63 -5.06
C THR A 39 5.47 -14.17 -4.95
N SER A 40 6.01 -14.35 -3.73
CA SER A 40 7.39 -14.84 -3.53
C SER A 40 7.67 -16.21 -4.16
N ASP A 41 6.64 -17.05 -4.29
CA ASP A 41 6.72 -18.36 -4.95
C ASP A 41 6.59 -18.28 -6.49
N GLN A 42 6.48 -17.07 -7.03
CA GLN A 42 6.34 -16.76 -8.45
C GLN A 42 5.07 -17.32 -9.12
N LYS A 43 4.09 -17.77 -8.33
CA LYS A 43 2.88 -18.41 -8.84
C LYS A 43 1.79 -17.45 -9.29
N ALA A 44 1.76 -16.22 -8.79
CA ALA A 44 0.70 -15.27 -9.11
C ALA A 44 1.17 -13.82 -9.19
N GLN A 45 0.61 -13.09 -10.13
CA GLN A 45 0.72 -11.64 -10.24
C GLN A 45 -0.62 -10.99 -9.90
N ILE A 46 -0.56 -10.00 -9.02
CA ILE A 46 -1.72 -9.24 -8.55
C ILE A 46 -1.50 -7.79 -8.97
N THR A 47 -2.43 -7.26 -9.76
CA THR A 47 -2.48 -5.83 -10.09
C THR A 47 -3.35 -5.12 -9.07
N ILE A 48 -2.75 -4.22 -8.29
CA ILE A 48 -3.45 -3.39 -7.31
C ILE A 48 -3.78 -2.06 -7.95
N ILE A 49 -5.07 -1.71 -7.94
CA ILE A 49 -5.60 -0.43 -8.39
C ILE A 49 -6.34 0.27 -7.25
N ARG A 50 -6.39 1.60 -7.31
CA ARG A 50 -7.25 2.40 -6.44
C ARG A 50 -8.59 2.66 -7.12
N GLN A 51 -9.67 2.46 -6.38
CA GLN A 51 -11.03 2.83 -6.77
C GLN A 51 -11.64 3.64 -5.62
N ASP A 52 -11.86 4.94 -5.85
CA ASP A 52 -12.27 5.90 -4.83
C ASP A 52 -11.33 5.94 -3.62
N SER A 53 -11.77 5.55 -2.43
CA SER A 53 -10.95 5.46 -1.21
C SER A 53 -10.43 4.06 -0.92
N LEU A 54 -10.78 3.08 -1.75
CA LEU A 54 -10.44 1.66 -1.56
C LEU A 54 -9.42 1.21 -2.58
N TYR A 55 -8.69 0.15 -2.24
CA TYR A 55 -7.75 -0.52 -3.14
C TYR A 55 -8.20 -1.95 -3.39
N GLN A 56 -8.05 -2.39 -4.63
CA GLN A 56 -8.45 -3.72 -5.08
C GLN A 56 -7.29 -4.39 -5.79
N GLY A 57 -7.04 -5.66 -5.47
CA GLY A 57 -5.99 -6.47 -6.08
C GLY A 57 -6.61 -7.54 -6.98
N LYS A 58 -6.46 -7.37 -8.29
CA LYS A 58 -6.98 -8.30 -9.31
C LYS A 58 -5.90 -9.28 -9.73
N LEU A 59 -6.23 -10.56 -9.83
CA LEU A 59 -5.32 -11.57 -10.37
C LEU A 59 -5.08 -11.29 -11.87
N SER A 60 -3.86 -10.91 -12.22
CA SER A 60 -3.46 -10.54 -13.58
C SER A 60 -2.59 -11.58 -14.28
N ASN A 61 -2.02 -12.52 -13.53
CA ASN A 61 -1.37 -13.72 -14.06
C ASN A 61 -1.34 -14.78 -12.95
N ALA A 62 -1.44 -16.06 -13.30
CA ALA A 62 -1.20 -17.13 -12.36
C ALA A 62 -0.79 -18.43 -13.04
N THR A 63 -0.02 -19.24 -12.34
CA THR A 63 0.30 -20.62 -12.72
C THR A 63 -0.38 -21.59 -11.78
N LEU A 64 -1.11 -22.55 -12.33
CA LEU A 64 -1.67 -23.67 -11.60
C LEU A 64 -0.63 -24.79 -11.49
N SER A 65 -0.32 -25.21 -10.26
CA SER A 65 0.47 -26.42 -10.04
C SER A 65 -0.45 -27.65 -10.08
N LEU A 66 -0.31 -28.52 -11.08
CA LEU A 66 -1.05 -29.80 -11.15
C LEU A 66 -0.43 -30.85 -10.22
N ASN A 67 0.88 -30.74 -9.98
CA ASN A 67 1.65 -31.49 -8.99
C ASN A 67 2.92 -30.69 -8.64
N LYS A 68 3.83 -31.26 -7.83
CA LYS A 68 5.06 -30.57 -7.41
C LYS A 68 6.01 -30.20 -8.58
N THR A 69 5.79 -30.74 -9.78
CA THR A 69 6.72 -30.70 -10.92
C THR A 69 6.16 -29.96 -12.15
N ILE A 70 4.83 -29.82 -12.29
CA ILE A 70 4.20 -29.22 -13.47
C ILE A 70 3.41 -27.97 -13.07
N ASN A 71 3.83 -26.81 -13.59
CA ASN A 71 3.13 -25.54 -13.49
C ASN A 71 2.58 -25.14 -14.87
N LEU A 72 1.26 -24.94 -14.96
CA LEU A 72 0.59 -24.50 -16.18
C LEU A 72 0.12 -23.05 -16.02
N SER A 73 0.49 -22.17 -16.95
CA SER A 73 -0.06 -20.81 -16.99
C SER A 73 -1.58 -20.85 -17.19
N LEU A 74 -2.32 -20.13 -16.36
CA LEU A 74 -3.76 -20.03 -16.47
C LEU A 74 -4.13 -19.20 -17.72
N PRO A 75 -5.06 -19.68 -18.56
CA PRO A 75 -5.61 -18.92 -19.68
C PRO A 75 -6.10 -17.53 -19.23
N THR A 76 -5.90 -16.52 -20.07
CA THR A 76 -6.27 -15.12 -19.77
C THR A 76 -7.75 -14.93 -19.47
N GLY A 77 -8.64 -15.76 -20.04
CA GLY A 77 -10.08 -15.74 -19.76
C GLY A 77 -10.47 -16.22 -18.35
N LEU A 78 -9.55 -16.85 -17.61
CA LEU A 78 -9.74 -17.26 -16.21
C LEU A 78 -9.14 -16.25 -15.21
N LEU A 79 -8.51 -15.18 -15.72
CA LEU A 79 -7.92 -14.13 -14.92
C LEU A 79 -8.98 -13.07 -14.57
N GLY A 80 -8.71 -12.35 -13.49
CA GLY A 80 -9.50 -11.19 -13.12
C GLY A 80 -10.40 -11.32 -11.90
N ILE A 81 -10.27 -12.42 -11.15
CA ILE A 81 -10.81 -12.51 -9.80
C ILE A 81 -10.13 -11.49 -8.88
N TYR A 82 -10.91 -10.88 -7.99
CA TYR A 82 -10.40 -9.98 -6.96
C TYR A 82 -9.85 -10.78 -5.79
N ILE A 83 -8.52 -10.86 -5.71
CA ILE A 83 -7.77 -11.49 -4.61
C ILE A 83 -7.79 -10.59 -3.38
N LEU A 84 -7.58 -9.28 -3.55
CA LEU A 84 -7.67 -8.30 -2.47
C LEU A 84 -8.87 -7.39 -2.71
N ARG A 85 -9.67 -7.17 -1.68
CA ARG A 85 -10.87 -6.32 -1.71
C ARG A 85 -10.92 -5.40 -0.52
N ASP A 86 -11.55 -4.25 -0.73
CA ASP A 86 -11.88 -3.28 0.32
C ASP A 86 -10.68 -2.83 1.16
N LEU A 87 -9.48 -2.85 0.57
CA LEU A 87 -8.28 -2.39 1.27
C LEU A 87 -8.42 -0.90 1.54
N LYS A 88 -8.27 -0.49 2.80
CA LYS A 88 -8.30 0.89 3.23
C LYS A 88 -6.99 1.24 3.92
N PHE A 89 -6.36 2.32 3.49
CA PHE A 89 -5.16 2.84 4.14
C PHE A 89 -5.49 3.27 5.57
N ASN A 90 -4.75 2.77 6.55
CA ASN A 90 -4.93 3.11 7.97
C ASN A 90 -3.73 3.85 8.59
N GLY A 91 -2.79 4.31 7.77
CA GLY A 91 -1.53 4.88 8.25
C GLY A 91 -0.45 3.81 8.43
N ASP A 92 0.74 4.23 8.86
CA ASP A 92 1.88 3.34 9.16
C ASP A 92 2.22 2.32 8.07
N ASP A 93 2.03 2.74 6.81
CA ASP A 93 2.27 1.92 5.62
C ASP A 93 1.46 0.62 5.60
N ARG A 94 0.25 0.68 6.15
CA ARG A 94 -0.66 -0.45 6.25
C ARG A 94 -2.01 -0.16 5.59
N TRP A 95 -2.58 -1.23 5.03
CA TRP A 95 -3.91 -1.25 4.46
C TRP A 95 -4.65 -2.47 4.97
N ASP A 96 -5.87 -2.31 5.49
CA ASP A 96 -6.70 -3.41 6.01
C ASP A 96 -7.90 -3.65 5.10
N GLY A 97 -8.28 -4.91 4.92
CA GLY A 97 -9.40 -5.29 4.06
C GLY A 97 -9.62 -6.81 4.05
N MET A 98 -9.94 -7.35 2.88
CA MET A 98 -10.28 -8.77 2.70
C MET A 98 -9.39 -9.42 1.65
N ILE A 99 -9.03 -10.70 1.86
CA ILE A 99 -8.33 -11.53 0.89
C ILE A 99 -9.15 -12.77 0.55
N PHE A 100 -9.32 -13.04 -0.74
CA PHE A 100 -9.88 -14.28 -1.24
C PHE A 100 -8.75 -15.26 -1.56
N ASP A 101 -8.84 -16.47 -1.02
CA ASP A 101 -7.93 -17.58 -1.28
C ASP A 101 -8.58 -18.54 -2.29
N PRO A 102 -8.07 -18.62 -3.54
CA PRO A 102 -8.62 -19.52 -4.56
C PRO A 102 -8.48 -21.00 -4.23
N GLU A 103 -7.47 -21.40 -3.44
CA GLU A 103 -7.25 -22.80 -3.09
C GLU A 103 -8.32 -23.29 -2.12
N SER A 104 -8.55 -22.54 -1.04
CA SER A 104 -9.58 -22.88 -0.04
C SER A 104 -10.98 -22.36 -0.40
N LYS A 105 -11.12 -21.53 -1.44
CA LYS A 105 -12.36 -20.85 -1.87
C LYS A 105 -13.02 -20.00 -0.78
N ASN A 106 -12.22 -19.52 0.17
CA ASN A 106 -12.70 -18.73 1.32
C ASN A 106 -12.18 -17.30 1.26
N THR A 107 -12.91 -16.39 1.93
CA THR A 107 -12.48 -15.01 2.13
C THR A 107 -12.10 -14.79 3.60
N TYR A 108 -10.98 -14.12 3.83
CA TYR A 108 -10.44 -13.83 5.16
C TYR A 108 -10.23 -12.33 5.35
N LYS A 109 -10.18 -11.88 6.62
CA LYS A 109 -9.64 -10.55 6.92
C LYS A 109 -8.17 -10.54 6.53
N CYS A 110 -7.69 -9.42 6.02
CA CYS A 110 -6.28 -9.26 5.72
C CYS A 110 -5.77 -7.87 6.05
N PHE A 111 -4.46 -7.77 6.14
CA PHE A 111 -3.77 -6.51 5.94
C PHE A 111 -2.61 -6.68 4.99
N VAL A 112 -2.25 -5.57 4.37
CA VAL A 112 -1.08 -5.38 3.54
C VAL A 112 -0.19 -4.34 4.20
N LYS A 113 1.12 -4.58 4.26
CA LYS A 113 2.10 -3.62 4.77
C LYS A 113 3.31 -3.56 3.85
N LEU A 114 3.79 -2.35 3.52
CA LEU A 114 5.08 -2.19 2.85
C LEU A 114 6.20 -2.22 3.90
N ASP A 115 7.22 -3.03 3.67
CA ASP A 115 8.45 -2.98 4.46
C ASP A 115 9.43 -1.94 3.90
N ASN A 116 10.53 -1.73 4.64
CA ASN A 116 11.55 -0.74 4.30
C ASN A 116 12.27 -1.06 2.98
N ASP A 117 12.30 -2.33 2.57
CA ASP A 117 12.94 -2.79 1.34
C ASP A 117 11.99 -2.69 0.13
N GLY A 118 10.76 -2.20 0.34
CA GLY A 118 9.73 -2.07 -0.69
C GLY A 118 9.01 -3.38 -1.04
N LYS A 119 9.22 -4.45 -0.26
CA LYS A 119 8.41 -5.66 -0.37
C LYS A 119 7.09 -5.47 0.34
N MET A 120 6.09 -6.18 -0.16
CA MET A 120 4.75 -6.14 0.38
C MET A 120 4.49 -7.38 1.21
N LYS A 121 4.30 -7.19 2.52
CA LYS A 121 3.78 -8.22 3.40
C LYS A 121 2.26 -8.28 3.26
N VAL A 122 1.73 -9.43 2.89
CA VAL A 122 0.30 -9.71 2.85
C VAL A 122 -0.03 -10.75 3.91
N ARG A 123 -0.95 -10.43 4.81
CA ARG A 123 -1.34 -11.35 5.90
C ARG A 123 -2.85 -11.56 5.90
N GLY A 124 -3.28 -12.79 5.62
CA GLY A 124 -4.67 -13.24 5.78
C GLY A 124 -4.87 -13.96 7.12
N TYR A 125 -6.00 -13.74 7.78
CA TYR A 125 -6.28 -14.31 9.11
C TYR A 125 -7.78 -14.53 9.38
N LYS A 126 -8.07 -15.46 10.28
CA LYS A 126 -9.43 -15.74 10.80
C LYS A 126 -9.56 -15.17 12.21
N GLY A 127 -10.55 -14.31 12.45
CA GLY A 127 -10.74 -13.67 13.75
C GLY A 127 -9.69 -12.58 14.00
N ILE A 128 -8.64 -12.91 14.77
CA ILE A 128 -7.54 -11.98 15.11
C ILE A 128 -6.30 -12.23 14.24
N SER A 129 -5.51 -11.18 14.03
CA SER A 129 -4.35 -11.24 13.13
C SER A 129 -3.25 -12.20 13.57
N LEU A 130 -3.24 -12.66 14.83
CA LEU A 130 -2.26 -13.65 15.29
C LEU A 130 -2.49 -15.03 14.64
N PHE A 131 -3.75 -15.41 14.37
CA PHE A 131 -4.12 -16.69 13.76
C PHE A 131 -4.28 -16.54 12.24
N GLY A 132 -3.15 -16.37 11.57
CA GLY A 132 -3.11 -16.14 10.12
C GLY A 132 -1.79 -16.55 9.49
N LYS A 133 -1.77 -16.48 8.16
CA LYS A 133 -0.60 -16.75 7.33
C LYS A 133 -0.14 -15.47 6.66
N SER A 134 1.17 -15.33 6.51
CA SER A 134 1.78 -14.22 5.79
C SER A 134 2.52 -14.72 4.57
N GLN A 135 2.46 -13.93 3.50
CA GLN A 135 3.25 -14.08 2.29
C GLN A 135 3.90 -12.73 1.98
N TYR A 136 5.04 -12.76 1.31
CA TYR A 136 5.72 -11.57 0.83
C TYR A 136 5.63 -11.51 -0.69
N TRP A 137 5.34 -10.33 -1.22
CA TRP A 137 5.24 -10.07 -2.65
C TRP A 137 6.28 -9.04 -3.06
N ASN A 138 6.84 -9.22 -4.26
CA ASN A 138 7.81 -8.33 -4.85
C ASN A 138 7.13 -7.46 -5.90
N ARG A 139 7.46 -6.17 -5.94
CA ARG A 139 6.95 -5.27 -6.98
C ARG A 139 7.59 -5.62 -8.32
N LEU A 140 6.78 -5.77 -9.35
CA LEU A 140 7.26 -5.84 -10.73
C LEU A 140 7.44 -4.42 -11.26
N LYS A 141 8.57 -4.17 -11.91
CA LYS A 141 8.89 -2.90 -12.57
C LYS A 141 8.31 -2.88 -13.97
#